data_AF-Q0F364-F1
#
_entry.id   AF-Q0F364-F1
#
_cell.length_a   1.000
_cell.length_b   1.000
_cell.length_c   1.000
_cell.angle_alpha   90.00
_cell.angle_beta   90.00
_cell.angle_gamma   90.00
#
_symmetry.space_group_name_H-M   'P 1'
#
loop_
_entity.id
_entity.type
_entity.pdbx_description
1 polymer ?
#
loop_
_entity_poly.entity_id
_entity_poly.type
_entity_poly.pdbx_seq_one_letter_code
_entity_poly.pdbx_strand_id
1 'polypeptide(L)'
;MTRWTIVLTVACVLALGMSGVLWWHQLQQPRIVTVDLTGLADEARSRLHDTSRIGTFARKLQGELVRISRDEHLVILPRQAVAAGAPDITERLRRRLLP
;
A
#
# COMPACT_ATOMS: atom_id res chain seq x y z
N MET A 1 -35.90 35.74 -16.29
CA MET A 1 -35.24 35.40 -15.00
C MET A 1 -34.97 33.91 -14.82
N THR A 2 -35.74 33.00 -15.42
CA THR A 2 -35.64 31.53 -15.27
C THR A 2 -34.40 30.84 -15.86
N ARG A 3 -33.73 31.43 -16.87
CA ARG A 3 -32.54 30.83 -17.50
C ARG A 3 -31.33 30.82 -16.56
N TRP A 4 -31.14 31.89 -15.79
CA TRP A 4 -30.03 32.03 -14.85
C TRP A 4 -30.17 31.10 -13.65
N THR A 5 -31.38 30.88 -13.15
CA THR A 5 -31.63 29.96 -12.02
C THR A 5 -31.34 28.51 -12.38
N ILE A 6 -31.68 28.08 -13.60
CA ILE A 6 -31.39 26.72 -14.09
C ILE A 6 -29.88 26.49 -14.18
N VAL A 7 -29.14 27.44 -14.76
CA VAL A 7 -27.67 27.34 -14.87
C VAL A 7 -27.02 27.25 -13.50
N LEU A 8 -27.48 28.06 -12.54
CA LEU A 8 -26.96 28.07 -11.17
C LEU A 8 -27.23 26.76 -10.43
N THR A 9 -28.41 26.17 -10.64
CA THR A 9 -28.80 24.90 -10.00
C THR A 9 -27.97 23.74 -10.57
N VAL A 10 -27.78 23.70 -11.90
CA VAL A 10 -26.95 22.68 -12.56
C VAL A 10 -25.48 22.80 -12.12
N ALA A 11 -24.94 24.01 -12.04
CA ALA A 11 -23.58 24.24 -11.57
C ALA A 11 -23.39 23.79 -10.11
N CYS A 12 -24.35 24.07 -9.22
CA CYS A 12 -24.31 23.60 -7.83
C CYS A 12 -24.33 22.08 -7.72
N VAL A 13 -25.18 21.40 -8.49
CA VAL A 13 -25.26 19.93 -8.48
C VAL A 13 -23.96 19.29 -8.97
N LEU A 14 -23.34 19.85 -10.02
CA LEU A 14 -22.05 19.37 -10.51
C LEU A 14 -20.91 19.61 -9.50
N ALA A 15 -20.89 20.77 -8.85
CA ALA A 15 -19.88 21.08 -7.84
C ALA A 15 -19.98 20.15 -6.62
N LEU A 16 -21.20 19.87 -6.15
CA LEU A 16 -21.44 18.94 -5.04
C LEU A 16 -21.13 17.48 -5.42
N GLY A 17 -21.42 17.08 -6.66
CA GLY A 17 -21.06 15.76 -7.16
C GLY A 17 -19.53 15.57 -7.23
N MET A 18 -18.81 16.56 -7.78
CA MET A 18 -17.36 16.52 -7.87
C MET A 18 -16.67 16.53 -6.49
N SER A 19 -17.16 17.34 -5.55
CA SER A 19 -16.59 17.38 -4.20
C SER A 19 -16.78 16.04 -3.48
N GLY A 20 -17.93 15.38 -3.65
CA GLY A 20 -18.19 14.04 -3.12
C GLY A 20 -17.24 12.98 -3.68
N VAL A 21 -16.98 12.97 -4.99
CA VAL A 21 -16.04 12.03 -5.63
C VAL A 21 -14.60 12.27 -5.19
N LEU A 22 -14.19 13.54 -5.09
CA LEU A 22 -12.88 13.92 -4.58
C LEU A 22 -12.69 13.48 -3.12
N TRP A 23 -13.71 13.68 -2.28
CA TRP A 23 -13.70 13.21 -0.90
C TRP A 23 -13.63 11.70 -0.81
N TRP A 24 -14.40 10.98 -1.62
CA TRP A 24 -14.37 9.52 -1.66
C TRP A 24 -12.99 8.98 -2.03
N HIS A 25 -12.31 9.61 -2.99
CA HIS A 25 -10.94 9.25 -3.37
C HIS A 25 -9.91 9.61 -2.29
N GLN A 26 -10.05 10.75 -1.61
CA GLN A 26 -9.15 11.13 -0.51
C GLN A 26 -9.37 10.31 0.76
N LEU A 27 -10.58 9.78 0.98
CA LEU A 27 -10.95 9.02 2.17
C LEU A 27 -10.69 7.52 2.04
N GLN A 28 -10.02 7.04 0.98
CA GLN A 28 -9.61 5.64 0.93
C GLN A 28 -8.70 5.33 2.13
N GLN A 29 -9.28 4.64 3.11
CA GLN A 29 -8.58 4.30 4.34
C GLN A 29 -7.36 3.42 4.01
N PRO A 30 -6.22 3.67 4.67
CA PRO A 30 -5.04 2.84 4.45
C PRO A 30 -5.38 1.40 4.78
N ARG A 31 -5.14 0.50 3.82
CA ARG A 31 -5.40 -0.93 4.03
C ARG A 31 -4.24 -1.52 4.82
N ILE A 32 -4.56 -2.23 5.89
CA ILE A 32 -3.56 -2.91 6.71
C ILE A 32 -3.24 -4.25 6.06
N VAL A 33 -1.96 -4.50 5.82
CA VAL A 33 -1.44 -5.76 5.28
C VAL A 33 -0.34 -6.28 6.18
N THR A 34 -0.13 -7.60 6.16
CA THR A 34 0.94 -8.24 6.93
C THR A 34 2.06 -8.74 6.04
N VAL A 35 3.25 -8.80 6.60
CA VAL A 35 4.41 -9.43 5.95
C VAL A 35 5.19 -10.26 6.98
N ASP A 36 5.60 -11.45 6.57
CA ASP A 36 6.47 -12.32 7.35
C ASP A 36 7.93 -11.99 7.07
N LEU A 37 8.46 -11.03 7.84
CA LEU A 37 9.86 -10.61 7.76
C LEU A 37 10.83 -11.71 8.21
N THR A 38 10.41 -12.58 9.13
CA THR A 38 11.25 -13.66 9.66
C THR A 38 11.47 -14.74 8.61
N GLY A 39 10.39 -15.21 7.96
CA GLY A 39 10.48 -16.18 6.88
C GLY A 39 11.30 -15.65 5.69
N LEU A 40 11.12 -14.38 5.31
CA LEU A 40 11.92 -13.73 4.26
C LEU A 40 13.40 -13.62 4.63
N ALA A 41 13.74 -13.34 5.88
CA ALA A 41 15.11 -13.20 6.34
C ALA A 41 15.84 -14.56 6.41
N ASP A 42 15.16 -15.60 6.89
CA ASP A 42 15.72 -16.96 6.95
C ASP A 42 15.91 -17.54 5.55
N GLU A 43 14.94 -17.33 4.65
CA GLU A 43 15.07 -17.75 3.25
C GLU A 43 16.21 -16.99 2.55
N ALA A 44 16.33 -15.67 2.78
CA ALA A 44 17.44 -14.88 2.26
C ALA A 44 18.79 -15.36 2.81
N ARG A 45 18.90 -15.69 4.10
CA ARG A 45 20.13 -16.26 4.69
C ARG A 45 20.47 -17.63 4.08
N SER A 46 19.48 -18.47 3.84
CA SER A 46 19.70 -19.79 3.23
C SER A 46 20.23 -19.70 1.80
N ARG A 47 19.78 -18.70 1.02
CA ARG A 47 20.21 -18.50 -0.37
C ARG A 47 21.44 -17.60 -0.50
N LEU A 48 21.64 -16.69 0.44
CA LEU A 48 22.74 -15.72 0.46
C LEU A 48 23.69 -16.11 1.60
N HIS A 49 24.61 -17.01 1.31
CA HIS A 49 25.67 -17.42 2.25
C HIS A 49 26.63 -16.28 2.66
N ASP A 50 26.63 -15.18 1.91
CA ASP A 50 27.54 -14.05 2.08
C ASP A 50 26.85 -12.91 2.84
N THR A 51 27.37 -12.57 4.02
CA THR A 51 26.86 -11.52 4.91
C THR A 51 26.82 -10.15 4.25
N SER A 52 27.69 -9.88 3.27
CA SER A 52 27.67 -8.64 2.49
C SER A 52 26.39 -8.52 1.63
N ARG A 53 25.89 -9.65 1.11
CA ARG A 53 24.68 -9.71 0.28
C ARG A 53 23.40 -9.57 1.11
N ILE A 54 23.44 -9.94 2.39
CA ILE A 54 22.32 -9.76 3.33
C ILE A 54 22.02 -8.26 3.54
N GLY A 55 23.05 -7.43 3.66
CA GLY A 55 22.87 -5.97 3.78
C GLY A 55 22.22 -5.35 2.55
N THR A 56 22.64 -5.78 1.36
CA THR A 56 22.04 -5.35 0.09
C THR A 56 20.59 -5.82 -0.04
N PHE A 57 20.31 -7.06 0.38
CA PHE A 57 18.96 -7.61 0.41
C PHE A 57 18.04 -6.81 1.35
N ALA A 58 18.49 -6.49 2.56
CA ALA A 58 17.72 -5.71 3.53
C ALA A 58 17.38 -4.30 2.99
N ARG A 59 18.33 -3.63 2.32
CA ARG A 59 18.06 -2.34 1.67
C ARG A 59 17.06 -2.47 0.53
N LYS A 60 17.15 -3.52 -0.29
CA LYS A 60 16.21 -3.77 -1.39
C LYS A 60 14.81 -4.07 -0.86
N LEU A 61 14.70 -4.89 0.19
CA LEU A 61 13.47 -5.19 0.91
C LEU A 61 12.83 -3.91 1.46
N GLN A 62 13.60 -3.07 2.14
CA GLN A 62 13.11 -1.79 2.66
C GLN A 62 12.61 -0.86 1.54
N GLY A 63 13.35 -0.78 0.43
CA GLY A 63 12.94 0.00 -0.73
C GLY A 63 11.62 -0.45 -1.35
N GLU A 64 11.43 -1.75 -1.52
CA GLU A 64 10.16 -2.31 -2.03
C GLU A 64 9.00 -2.11 -1.03
N LEU A 65 9.23 -2.27 0.27
CA LEU A 65 8.21 -2.02 1.30
C LEU A 65 7.72 -0.56 1.28
N VAL A 66 8.65 0.40 1.23
CA VAL A 66 8.33 1.84 1.15
C VAL A 66 7.56 2.14 -0.14
N ARG A 67 8.00 1.58 -1.27
CA ARG A 67 7.35 1.76 -2.56
C ARG A 67 5.92 1.23 -2.55
N ILE A 68 5.71 -0.01 -2.10
CA ILE A 68 4.40 -0.65 -2.04
C ILE A 68 3.48 0.11 -1.06
N SER A 69 4.00 0.50 0.11
CA SER A 69 3.24 1.29 1.08
C SER A 69 2.76 2.61 0.48
N ARG A 70 3.61 3.30 -0.28
CA ARG A 70 3.28 4.58 -0.92
C ARG A 70 2.34 4.43 -2.13
N ASP A 71 2.62 3.49 -3.01
CA ASP A 71 1.89 3.34 -4.28
C ASP A 71 0.48 2.77 -4.04
N GLU A 72 0.35 1.81 -3.13
CA GLU A 72 -0.92 1.11 -2.86
C GLU A 72 -1.64 1.61 -1.59
N HIS A 73 -1.11 2.65 -0.92
CA HIS A 73 -1.65 3.21 0.33
C HIS A 73 -1.83 2.15 1.42
N LEU A 74 -0.79 1.33 1.61
CA LEU A 74 -0.81 0.19 2.53
C LEU A 74 -0.02 0.49 3.80
N VAL A 75 -0.58 0.10 4.94
CA VAL A 75 0.14 0.04 6.22
C VAL A 75 0.62 -1.39 6.40
N ILE A 76 1.93 -1.57 6.29
CA ILE A 76 2.55 -2.89 6.36
C ILE A 76 2.96 -3.16 7.81
N LEU A 77 2.42 -4.23 8.38
CA LEU A 77 2.76 -4.68 9.73
C LEU A 77 3.52 -6.01 9.69
N PRO A 78 4.43 -6.26 10.64
CA PRO A 78 5.00 -7.58 10.84
C PRO A 78 3.87 -8.56 11.18
N ARG A 79 3.88 -9.76 10.59
CA ARG A 79 2.88 -10.80 10.88
C ARG A 79 2.80 -11.13 12.38
N GLN A 80 3.92 -11.03 13.10
CA GLN A 80 3.98 -11.28 14.55
C GLN A 80 3.25 -10.21 15.39
N ALA A 81 3.00 -9.03 14.81
CA ALA A 81 2.32 -7.92 15.47
C ALA A 81 0.79 -7.90 15.22
N VAL A 82 0.25 -8.87 14.45
CA VAL A 82 -1.16 -8.92 14.06
C VAL A 82 -1.80 -10.22 14.52
N ALA A 83 -2.88 -10.14 15.29
CA ALA A 83 -3.55 -11.29 15.86
C ALA A 83 -4.35 -12.13 14.84
N ALA A 84 -5.11 -11.49 13.94
CA ALA A 84 -5.84 -12.14 12.86
C ALA A 84 -6.37 -11.12 11.83
N GLY A 85 -6.76 -11.59 10.64
CA GLY A 85 -7.64 -10.87 9.71
C GLY A 85 -6.96 -9.92 8.71
N ALA A 86 -5.65 -9.67 8.82
CA ALA A 86 -4.94 -8.87 7.83
C ALA A 86 -4.43 -9.73 6.66
N PRO A 87 -4.65 -9.31 5.39
CA PRO A 87 -4.12 -10.01 4.22
C PRO A 87 -2.59 -10.03 4.22
N ASP A 88 -2.01 -11.14 3.79
CA ASP A 88 -0.56 -11.38 3.77
C ASP A 88 0.03 -11.11 2.38
N ILE A 89 1.01 -10.21 2.30
CA ILE A 89 1.69 -9.83 1.05
C ILE A 89 3.07 -10.49 0.88
N THR A 90 3.46 -11.38 1.79
CA THR A 90 4.79 -12.04 1.81
C THR A 90 5.14 -12.67 0.47
N GLU A 91 4.23 -13.45 -0.12
CA GLU A 91 4.47 -14.13 -1.40
C GLU A 91 4.67 -13.17 -2.58
N ARG A 92 4.01 -12.01 -2.53
CA ARG A 92 4.17 -10.98 -3.55
C ARG A 92 5.54 -10.31 -3.43
N LEU A 93 5.96 -10.04 -2.20
CA LEU A 93 7.29 -9.51 -1.90
C LEU A 93 8.40 -10.50 -2.27
N ARG A 94 8.20 -11.79 -1.95
CA ARG A 94 9.14 -12.89 -2.25
C ARG A 94 9.48 -12.91 -3.73
N ARG A 95 8.46 -12.95 -4.59
CA ARG A 95 8.63 -12.97 -6.06
C ARG A 95 9.34 -11.74 -6.64
N ARG A 96 9.27 -10.58 -5.97
CA ARG A 96 9.98 -9.36 -6.41
C ARG A 96 11.43 -9.31 -5.94
N LEU A 97 11.71 -9.89 -4.78
CA LEU A 97 13.01 -9.77 -4.12
C LEU A 97 13.95 -10.93 -4.48
N LEU A 98 13.40 -12.13 -4.62
CA LEU A 98 14.10 -13.39 -4.85
C LEU A 98 13.64 -13.97 -6.20
N PRO A 99 14.33 -13.68 -7.32
CA PRO A 99 14.12 -14.40 -8.57
C PRO A 99 14.55 -15.87 -8.47
#